data_AF-A0A8B8AID5-F1
#
_entry.id   AF-A0A8B8AID5-F1
#
_cell.length_a   1.000
_cell.length_b   1.000
_cell.length_c   1.000
_cell.angle_alpha   90.00
_cell.angle_beta   90.00
_cell.angle_gamma   90.00
#
_symmetry.space_group_name_H-M   'P 1'
#
loop_
_entity.id
_entity.type
_entity.pdbx_description
1 polymer ?
#
loop_
_entity_poly.entity_id
_entity_poly.type
_entity_poly.pdbx_seq_one_letter_code
_entity_poly.pdbx_strand_id
1 'polypeptide(L)'
;MLFAFNFSAYRYASAESEEDLNSSPDWQFAIRKIKELENRIKIQDERIATLEKRPLDEEWKSVINLQKTVQKQNDRINQLEARIYELEGIGQDDNIESVQTKSPTNVSEPNNSTIQSDKKRLLLQPTTIPVESVAFFARFSSSTPAGINHHILVFDKVITNVGNAYHSHTGTFIAPRSGLYVFTWTIRLYGTFHHSTELLVNNNVVNVIYLHPAQTIDGSVTGTAVVHVNQGDDAFIRTGTVNGERLLVQPTTVPLESVAFYAYFSSNTPASIDHHILTFDTVITNVGNAYHPHMGTFIAPRSGLYVFTWTIRLYGNNYHSTELLVDNNIVNVIYFNPLDHIDGSVTGTAVIHVNQGDDVMVRTGSPNFGDIKSYPNGRSSFAGWSLM
;
A
#
# COMPACT_ATOMS: atom_id res chain seq x y z
N MET A 1 9.43 -60.75 22.26
CA MET A 1 8.00 -60.51 22.59
C MET A 1 7.24 -60.67 21.27
N LEU A 2 6.69 -61.86 21.04
CA LEU A 2 6.02 -62.25 19.79
C LEU A 2 4.55 -61.77 19.84
N PHE A 3 4.11 -61.06 18.80
CA PHE A 3 2.68 -60.91 18.50
C PHE A 3 2.34 -61.86 17.36
N ALA A 4 1.49 -62.85 17.65
CA ALA A 4 0.96 -63.79 16.67
C ALA A 4 -0.33 -63.22 16.06
N PHE A 5 -0.39 -63.14 14.73
CA PHE A 5 -1.64 -62.96 14.01
C PHE A 5 -2.34 -64.31 13.87
N ASN A 6 -3.47 -64.48 14.54
CA ASN A 6 -4.41 -65.57 14.27
C ASN A 6 -5.59 -65.01 13.48
N PHE A 7 -5.69 -65.40 12.22
CA PHE A 7 -6.94 -65.25 11.46
C PHE A 7 -7.80 -66.50 11.69
N SER A 8 -8.96 -66.34 12.33
CA SER A 8 -10.05 -67.32 12.22
C SER A 8 -11.17 -66.70 11.41
N ALA A 9 -11.46 -67.31 10.26
CA ALA A 9 -12.66 -67.04 9.48
C ALA A 9 -13.92 -67.48 10.26
N TYR A 10 -15.04 -66.83 9.94
CA TYR A 10 -16.40 -66.95 10.51
C TYR A 10 -16.69 -66.07 11.73
N ARG A 11 -17.25 -64.88 11.48
CA ARG A 11 -18.60 -64.48 11.95
C ARG A 11 -18.94 -63.07 11.45
N TYR A 12 -20.19 -62.92 11.03
CA TYR A 12 -20.83 -61.69 10.59
C TYR A 12 -20.69 -60.58 11.65
N ALA A 13 -20.37 -59.35 11.22
CA ALA A 13 -20.62 -58.15 12.02
C ALA A 13 -22.05 -57.68 11.70
N SER A 14 -22.97 -57.87 12.63
CA SER A 14 -24.30 -57.26 12.62
C SER A 14 -24.26 -55.97 13.44
N ALA A 15 -24.72 -54.87 12.87
CA ALA A 15 -24.97 -53.63 13.58
C ALA A 15 -26.41 -53.65 14.13
N GLU A 16 -26.56 -53.79 15.44
CA GLU A 16 -27.81 -53.49 16.14
C GLU A 16 -27.49 -52.80 17.47
N SER A 17 -27.69 -51.50 17.50
CA SER A 17 -28.31 -50.80 18.62
C SER A 17 -28.83 -49.46 18.11
N GLU A 18 -30.14 -49.29 18.04
CA GLU A 18 -30.80 -47.99 17.96
C GLU A 18 -30.39 -47.18 19.21
N GLU A 19 -29.32 -46.40 19.12
CA GLU A 19 -29.09 -45.32 20.08
C GLU A 19 -30.12 -44.23 19.81
N ASP A 20 -31.08 -44.08 20.72
CA ASP A 20 -32.06 -43.00 20.70
C ASP A 20 -31.35 -41.66 20.97
N LEU A 21 -30.82 -41.06 19.89
CA LEU A 21 -30.10 -39.79 19.86
C LEU A 21 -30.88 -38.64 20.54
N ASN A 22 -32.20 -38.78 20.68
CA ASN A 22 -33.06 -37.79 21.31
C ASN A 22 -32.92 -37.72 22.84
N SER A 23 -32.32 -38.74 23.47
CA SER A 23 -32.06 -38.79 24.91
C SER A 23 -30.67 -38.26 25.31
N SER A 24 -29.78 -38.02 24.33
CA SER A 24 -28.44 -37.49 24.58
C SER A 24 -28.50 -36.04 25.10
N PRO A 25 -27.95 -35.74 26.30
CA PRO A 25 -27.91 -34.39 26.85
C PRO A 25 -27.22 -33.38 25.92
N ASP A 26 -26.21 -33.83 25.16
CA ASP A 26 -25.46 -33.00 24.22
C ASP A 26 -26.30 -32.63 23.00
N TRP A 27 -27.14 -33.56 22.52
CA TRP A 27 -28.06 -33.31 21.42
C TRP A 27 -29.19 -32.35 21.81
N GLN A 28 -29.73 -32.50 23.01
CA GLN A 28 -30.72 -31.56 23.56
C GLN A 28 -30.13 -30.16 23.77
N PHE A 29 -28.86 -30.08 24.18
CA PHE A 29 -28.14 -28.81 24.28
C PHE A 29 -27.92 -28.16 22.91
N ALA A 30 -27.52 -28.94 21.91
CA ALA A 30 -27.35 -28.46 20.54
C ALA A 30 -28.65 -27.92 19.94
N ILE A 31 -29.77 -28.66 20.09
CA ILE A 31 -31.10 -28.21 19.65
C ILE A 31 -31.51 -26.90 20.33
N ARG A 32 -31.27 -26.78 21.65
CA ARG A 32 -31.56 -25.54 22.39
C ARG A 32 -30.74 -24.37 21.85
N LYS A 33 -29.45 -24.59 21.54
CA LYS A 33 -28.58 -23.55 20.99
C LYS A 33 -28.98 -23.13 19.58
N ILE A 34 -29.40 -24.08 18.74
CA ILE A 34 -29.90 -23.79 17.38
C ILE A 34 -31.14 -22.88 17.46
N LYS A 35 -32.12 -23.23 18.29
CA LYS A 35 -33.32 -22.38 18.49
C LYS A 35 -33.00 -20.99 19.02
N GLU A 36 -32.00 -20.87 19.89
CA GLU A 36 -31.54 -19.58 20.40
C GLU A 36 -30.92 -18.73 19.29
N LEU A 37 -30.13 -19.33 18.40
CA LEU A 37 -29.51 -18.64 17.26
C LEU A 37 -30.55 -18.21 16.21
N GLU A 38 -31.51 -19.07 15.89
CA GLU A 38 -32.61 -18.74 14.98
C GLU A 38 -33.40 -17.51 15.46
N ASN A 39 -33.66 -17.42 16.77
CA ASN A 39 -34.37 -16.27 17.32
C ASN A 39 -33.52 -14.98 17.27
N ARG A 40 -32.19 -15.08 17.46
CA ARG A 40 -31.29 -13.92 17.31
C ARG A 40 -31.23 -13.42 15.86
N ILE A 41 -31.18 -14.34 14.90
CA ILE A 41 -31.18 -14.01 13.46
C ILE A 41 -32.47 -13.27 13.11
N LYS A 42 -33.62 -13.79 13.54
CA LYS A 42 -34.92 -13.14 13.30
C LYS A 42 -34.98 -11.70 13.84
N ILE A 43 -34.48 -11.47 15.06
CA ILE A 43 -34.40 -10.13 15.66
C ILE A 43 -33.43 -9.22 14.88
N GLN A 44 -32.34 -9.76 14.35
CA GLN A 44 -31.41 -9.01 13.50
C GLN A 44 -32.05 -8.62 12.17
N ASP A 45 -32.80 -9.52 11.54
CA ASP A 45 -33.50 -9.24 10.28
C ASP A 45 -34.56 -8.14 10.46
N GLU A 46 -35.29 -8.14 11.58
CA GLU A 46 -36.24 -7.07 11.92
C GLU A 46 -35.53 -5.72 12.18
N ARG A 47 -34.33 -5.73 12.75
CA ARG A 47 -33.49 -4.54 12.93
C ARG A 47 -32.93 -4.01 11.61
N ILE A 48 -32.51 -4.90 10.71
CA ILE A 48 -32.01 -4.54 9.38
C ILE A 48 -33.16 -3.93 8.57
N ALA A 49 -34.33 -4.57 8.55
CA ALA A 49 -35.51 -4.06 7.85
C ALA A 49 -36.00 -2.70 8.38
N THR A 50 -35.77 -2.38 9.66
CA THR A 50 -36.09 -1.05 10.22
C THR A 50 -35.03 0.01 9.90
N LEU A 51 -33.76 -0.37 9.78
CA LEU A 51 -32.68 0.50 9.31
C LEU A 51 -32.80 0.81 7.82
N GLU A 52 -33.22 -0.15 7.01
CA GLU A 52 -33.48 0.01 5.57
C GLU A 52 -34.72 0.89 5.28
N LYS A 53 -35.67 0.98 6.22
CA LYS A 53 -36.85 1.86 6.12
C LYS A 53 -36.58 3.32 6.52
N ARG A 54 -35.37 3.66 6.97
CA ARG A 54 -34.99 5.04 7.29
C ARG A 54 -34.94 5.84 5.97
N PRO A 55 -35.54 7.04 5.88
CA PRO A 55 -35.67 7.75 4.61
C PRO A 55 -34.31 8.32 4.17
N LEU A 56 -33.52 7.51 3.47
CA LEU A 56 -32.24 7.90 2.89
C LEU A 56 -32.42 8.84 1.66
N ASP A 57 -33.56 8.78 0.96
CA ASP A 57 -33.65 9.38 -0.38
C ASP A 57 -33.56 10.92 -0.42
N GLU A 58 -34.10 11.65 0.56
CA GLU A 58 -34.07 13.12 0.53
C GLU A 58 -32.72 13.69 1.01
N GLU A 59 -32.08 13.07 2.00
CA GLU A 59 -30.71 13.42 2.39
C GLU A 59 -29.73 13.09 1.27
N TRP A 60 -29.88 11.94 0.60
CA TRP A 60 -29.03 11.56 -0.53
C TRP A 60 -29.22 12.47 -1.75
N LYS A 61 -30.45 12.87 -2.08
CA LYS A 61 -30.70 13.87 -3.14
C LYS A 61 -30.05 15.21 -2.80
N SER A 62 -30.11 15.63 -1.53
CA SER A 62 -29.47 16.85 -1.06
C SER A 62 -27.94 16.79 -1.19
N VAL A 63 -27.32 15.68 -0.77
CA VAL A 63 -25.88 15.45 -0.90
C VAL A 63 -25.43 15.44 -2.36
N ILE A 64 -26.17 14.76 -3.24
CA ILE A 64 -25.86 14.74 -4.69
C ILE A 64 -25.98 16.14 -5.30
N ASN A 65 -26.99 16.93 -4.90
CA ASN A 65 -27.15 18.31 -5.38
C ASN A 65 -26.03 19.23 -4.86
N LEU A 66 -25.60 19.06 -3.60
CA LEU A 66 -24.45 19.77 -3.05
C LEU A 66 -23.17 19.40 -3.80
N GLN A 67 -22.94 18.12 -4.09
CA GLN A 67 -21.78 17.66 -4.84
C GLN A 67 -21.74 18.24 -6.26
N LYS A 68 -22.89 18.28 -6.96
CA LYS A 68 -23.01 18.96 -8.27
C LYS A 68 -22.72 20.45 -8.19
N THR A 69 -23.14 21.11 -7.10
CA THR A 69 -22.91 22.55 -6.89
C THR A 69 -21.43 22.84 -6.64
N VAL A 70 -20.78 22.03 -5.80
CA VAL A 70 -19.34 22.13 -5.52
C VAL A 70 -18.52 21.89 -6.79
N GLN A 71 -18.87 20.88 -7.60
CA GLN A 71 -18.19 20.63 -8.88
C GLN A 71 -18.26 21.84 -9.80
N LYS A 72 -19.46 22.42 -9.96
CA LYS A 72 -19.66 23.61 -10.81
C LYS A 72 -18.89 24.83 -10.30
N GLN A 73 -18.73 24.98 -8.98
CA GLN A 73 -17.91 26.03 -8.40
C GLN A 73 -16.43 25.80 -8.69
N ASN A 74 -15.95 24.56 -8.58
CA ASN A 74 -14.57 24.20 -8.89
C ASN A 74 -14.21 24.49 -10.36
N ASP A 75 -15.09 24.13 -11.29
CA ASP A 75 -14.90 24.42 -12.72
C ASP A 75 -14.80 25.94 -12.99
N ARG A 76 -15.59 26.74 -12.25
CA ARG A 76 -15.59 28.20 -12.36
C ARG A 76 -14.34 28.82 -11.74
N ILE A 77 -13.80 28.24 -10.67
CA ILE A 77 -12.52 28.65 -10.07
C ILE A 77 -11.40 28.40 -11.07
N ASN A 78 -11.33 27.21 -11.67
CA ASN A 78 -10.32 26.89 -12.69
C ASN A 78 -10.37 27.84 -13.89
N GLN A 79 -11.57 28.22 -14.34
CA GLN A 79 -11.73 29.21 -15.41
C GLN A 79 -11.27 30.62 -15.01
N LEU A 80 -11.49 31.02 -13.75
CA LEU A 80 -11.02 32.31 -13.24
C LEU A 80 -9.50 32.32 -13.09
N GLU A 81 -8.90 31.22 -12.60
CA GLU A 81 -7.46 31.06 -12.49
C GLU A 81 -6.77 31.13 -13.87
N ALA A 82 -7.32 30.47 -14.89
CA ALA A 82 -6.82 30.56 -16.26
C ALA A 82 -6.87 32.00 -16.81
N ARG A 83 -7.96 32.73 -16.51
CA ARG A 83 -8.14 34.11 -16.97
C ARG A 83 -7.24 35.10 -16.22
N ILE A 84 -6.96 34.85 -14.95
CA ILE A 84 -5.96 35.62 -14.17
C ILE A 84 -4.58 35.40 -14.77
N TYR A 85 -4.22 34.16 -15.10
CA TYR A 85 -2.94 33.85 -15.74
C TYR A 85 -2.77 34.55 -17.10
N GLU A 86 -3.82 34.60 -17.93
CA GLU A 86 -3.80 35.35 -19.19
C GLU A 86 -3.66 36.87 -18.97
N LEU A 87 -4.37 37.43 -17.98
CA LEU A 87 -4.30 38.87 -17.68
C LEU A 87 -2.96 39.29 -17.08
N GLU A 88 -2.35 38.43 -16.26
CA GLU A 88 -1.01 38.65 -15.71
C GLU A 88 0.08 38.47 -16.78
N GLY A 89 -0.16 37.66 -17.81
CA GLY A 89 0.72 37.51 -18.97
C GLY A 89 0.68 38.66 -19.99
N ILE A 90 -0.39 39.46 -20.01
CA ILE A 90 -0.58 40.59 -20.95
C ILE A 90 0.09 41.89 -20.43
N GLY A 91 0.52 41.95 -19.17
CA GLY A 91 1.11 43.15 -18.57
C GLY A 91 2.54 43.51 -18.98
N GLN A 92 3.13 42.89 -20.01
CA GLN A 92 4.55 43.07 -20.35
C GLN A 92 4.87 43.31 -21.83
N ASP A 93 3.87 43.55 -22.67
CA ASP A 93 4.10 44.01 -24.03
C ASP A 93 2.98 44.97 -24.45
N ASP A 94 3.19 46.26 -24.21
CA ASP A 94 2.64 47.31 -25.08
C ASP A 94 3.36 48.65 -24.82
N ASN A 95 4.06 49.09 -25.87
CA ASN A 95 4.58 50.43 -26.04
C ASN A 95 3.46 51.47 -25.87
N ILE A 96 3.62 52.39 -24.90
CA ILE A 96 2.90 53.67 -24.92
C ILE A 96 3.92 54.80 -24.84
N GLU A 97 3.96 55.60 -25.91
CA GLU A 97 4.73 56.82 -26.07
C GLU A 97 4.53 57.79 -24.90
N SER A 98 5.64 58.18 -24.26
CA SER A 98 5.64 59.23 -23.23
C SER A 98 5.73 60.62 -23.87
N VAL A 99 4.66 61.40 -23.76
CA VAL A 99 4.63 62.86 -23.99
C VAL A 99 5.42 63.56 -22.88
N GLN A 100 6.30 64.48 -23.28
CA GLN A 100 7.15 65.29 -22.39
C GLN A 100 6.36 66.27 -21.52
N THR A 101 6.69 66.32 -20.23
CA THR A 101 6.65 67.56 -19.43
C THR A 101 7.75 67.58 -18.34
N LYS A 102 8.78 68.38 -18.62
CA LYS A 102 9.61 69.26 -17.75
C LYS A 102 9.75 68.95 -16.24
N SER A 103 10.98 68.60 -15.87
CA SER A 103 11.89 68.94 -14.74
C SER A 103 11.41 69.91 -13.61
N PRO A 104 12.07 70.03 -12.42
CA PRO A 104 13.47 69.62 -12.13
C PRO A 104 13.90 69.21 -10.67
N THR A 105 15.09 68.58 -10.61
CA THR A 105 16.22 68.72 -9.64
C THR A 105 16.20 68.17 -8.18
N ASN A 106 17.34 67.49 -7.88
CA ASN A 106 18.23 67.57 -6.68
C ASN A 106 17.79 66.74 -5.44
N VAL A 107 18.58 65.88 -4.75
CA VAL A 107 20.01 65.90 -4.32
C VAL A 107 20.48 64.48 -3.84
N SER A 108 21.72 64.09 -4.21
CA SER A 108 22.78 63.21 -3.60
C SER A 108 22.54 61.86 -2.85
N GLU A 109 23.17 60.80 -3.39
CA GLU A 109 24.19 59.84 -2.84
C GLU A 109 24.30 59.45 -1.33
N PRO A 110 24.98 58.33 -0.95
CA PRO A 110 25.24 57.05 -1.64
C PRO A 110 25.22 55.77 -0.72
N ASN A 111 25.40 54.60 -1.35
CA ASN A 111 26.03 53.35 -0.88
C ASN A 111 25.48 52.57 0.33
N ASN A 112 24.93 51.38 0.08
CA ASN A 112 25.56 50.16 0.62
C ASN A 112 25.27 48.91 -0.24
N SER A 113 26.35 48.32 -0.73
CA SER A 113 26.40 47.08 -1.49
C SER A 113 26.14 45.86 -0.61
N THR A 114 25.27 44.94 -1.04
CA THR A 114 25.40 43.53 -0.68
C THR A 114 25.12 42.69 -1.92
N ILE A 115 26.23 42.16 -2.45
CA ILE A 115 26.29 41.23 -3.57
C ILE A 115 25.63 39.94 -3.12
N GLN A 116 24.49 39.58 -3.71
CA GLN A 116 23.92 38.23 -3.63
C GLN A 116 24.13 37.56 -4.98
N SER A 117 24.82 36.42 -4.90
CA SER A 117 25.34 35.61 -6.00
C SER A 117 24.27 35.17 -7.00
N ASP A 118 24.49 35.54 -8.27
CA ASP A 118 23.84 34.95 -9.44
C ASP A 118 24.16 33.45 -9.55
N LYS A 119 23.18 32.58 -9.26
CA LYS A 119 23.13 31.21 -9.79
C LYS A 119 22.20 31.17 -10.99
N LYS A 120 22.70 31.57 -12.16
CA LYS A 120 22.10 31.23 -13.45
C LYS A 120 22.18 29.71 -13.65
N ARG A 121 21.11 28.99 -13.31
CA ARG A 121 20.88 27.64 -13.85
C ARG A 121 20.40 27.79 -15.29
N LEU A 122 21.17 27.20 -16.21
CA LEU A 122 20.77 27.02 -17.61
C LEU A 122 19.45 26.25 -17.64
N LEU A 123 18.38 26.92 -18.08
CA LEU A 123 17.08 26.31 -18.30
C LEU A 123 17.15 25.52 -19.60
N LEU A 124 17.14 24.18 -19.49
CA LEU A 124 16.74 23.33 -20.61
C LEU A 124 15.25 23.58 -20.85
N GLN A 125 14.89 23.95 -22.08
CA GLN A 125 13.49 24.09 -22.47
C GLN A 125 12.80 22.73 -22.34
N PRO A 126 11.62 22.63 -21.71
CA PRO A 126 10.88 21.37 -21.67
C PRO A 126 10.27 21.12 -23.05
N THR A 127 10.75 20.09 -23.73
CA THR A 127 10.06 19.49 -24.87
C THR A 127 8.72 18.95 -24.39
N THR A 128 7.63 19.43 -25.00
CA THR A 128 6.26 19.10 -24.65
C THR A 128 5.86 17.69 -25.11
N ILE A 129 5.58 16.80 -24.16
CA ILE A 129 4.67 15.67 -24.32
C ILE A 129 3.75 15.68 -23.09
N PRO A 130 2.42 15.90 -23.22
CA PRO A 130 1.52 15.86 -22.08
C PRO A 130 1.17 14.40 -21.77
N VAL A 131 2.14 13.66 -21.21
CA VAL A 131 1.76 12.58 -20.30
C VAL A 131 1.47 13.30 -18.99
N GLU A 132 0.20 13.47 -18.64
CA GLU A 132 -0.20 14.02 -17.33
C GLU A 132 0.35 13.10 -16.24
N SER A 133 1.56 13.42 -15.76
CA SER A 133 2.25 12.65 -14.74
C SER A 133 1.41 12.70 -13.47
N VAL A 134 1.19 11.57 -12.82
CA VAL A 134 0.42 11.49 -11.57
C VAL A 134 1.37 11.07 -10.47
N ALA A 135 1.58 11.95 -9.49
CA ALA A 135 2.48 11.68 -8.38
C ALA A 135 2.12 12.54 -7.19
N PHE A 136 2.18 11.98 -5.99
CA PHE A 136 2.06 12.75 -4.77
C PHE A 136 3.10 12.36 -3.73
N PHE A 137 3.45 13.32 -2.88
CA PHE A 137 4.23 13.09 -1.68
C PHE A 137 3.67 13.97 -0.58
N ALA A 138 3.29 13.34 0.54
CA ALA A 138 2.73 14.02 1.69
C ALA A 138 3.26 13.38 2.98
N ARG A 139 3.20 14.15 4.07
CA ARG A 139 3.59 13.69 5.41
C ARG A 139 2.62 14.24 6.46
N PHE A 140 2.66 13.70 7.67
CA PHE A 140 1.96 14.31 8.79
C PHE A 140 2.58 15.68 9.15
N SER A 141 1.74 16.66 9.45
CA SER A 141 2.17 17.93 10.06
C SER A 141 2.47 17.78 11.55
N SER A 142 1.78 16.85 12.23
CA SER A 142 1.90 16.56 13.65
C SER A 142 1.56 15.10 13.95
N SER A 143 1.87 14.61 15.15
CA SER A 143 1.54 13.24 15.54
C SER A 143 0.03 13.01 15.51
N THR A 144 -0.41 11.92 14.89
CA THR A 144 -1.82 11.53 14.82
C THR A 144 -2.12 10.34 15.75
N PRO A 145 -3.29 10.28 16.41
CA PRO A 145 -3.68 9.12 17.21
C PRO A 145 -3.79 7.85 16.34
N ALA A 146 -2.99 6.84 16.65
CA ALA A 146 -3.01 5.55 15.93
C ALA A 146 -3.96 4.51 16.57
N GLY A 147 -4.51 4.78 17.76
CA GLY A 147 -5.27 3.83 18.58
C GLY A 147 -6.70 3.49 18.13
N ILE A 148 -7.19 4.13 17.06
CA ILE A 148 -8.55 3.91 16.55
C ILE A 148 -8.45 2.91 15.40
N ASN A 149 -9.19 1.80 15.46
CA ASN A 149 -9.21 0.79 14.39
C ASN A 149 -9.82 1.37 13.10
N HIS A 150 -9.24 1.01 11.95
CA HIS A 150 -9.69 1.45 10.62
C HIS A 150 -9.76 2.97 10.45
N HIS A 151 -8.97 3.72 11.21
CA HIS A 151 -8.83 5.16 11.10
C HIS A 151 -7.95 5.51 9.91
N ILE A 152 -8.48 6.30 8.98
CA ILE A 152 -7.72 6.76 7.81
C ILE A 152 -6.59 7.68 8.27
N LEU A 153 -5.37 7.34 7.85
CA LEU A 153 -4.18 8.11 8.11
C LEU A 153 -4.06 9.23 7.10
N VAL A 154 -4.46 10.43 7.52
CA VAL A 154 -4.42 11.64 6.68
C VAL A 154 -3.04 12.26 6.73
N PHE A 155 -2.23 12.06 5.68
CA PHE A 155 -0.98 12.80 5.49
C PHE A 155 -1.31 14.20 4.97
N ASP A 156 -1.51 15.14 5.88
CA ASP A 156 -2.11 16.45 5.62
C ASP A 156 -1.13 17.45 4.99
N LYS A 157 0.18 17.31 5.25
CA LYS A 157 1.21 18.18 4.69
C LYS A 157 1.68 17.66 3.34
N VAL A 158 1.07 18.18 2.27
CA VAL A 158 1.42 17.86 0.88
C VAL A 158 2.63 18.65 0.41
N ILE A 159 3.58 17.96 -0.22
CA ILE A 159 4.83 18.50 -0.77
C ILE A 159 4.81 18.43 -2.31
N THR A 160 4.20 17.38 -2.86
CA THR A 160 4.00 17.20 -4.30
C THR A 160 2.61 16.61 -4.53
N ASN A 161 1.90 17.06 -5.56
CA ASN A 161 0.59 16.53 -5.94
C ASN A 161 0.32 16.76 -7.44
N VAL A 162 1.21 16.24 -8.28
CA VAL A 162 1.06 16.34 -9.74
C VAL A 162 -0.18 15.54 -10.16
N GLY A 163 -1.07 16.17 -10.92
CA GLY A 163 -2.37 15.63 -11.28
C GLY A 163 -3.46 15.82 -10.21
N ASN A 164 -3.16 16.47 -9.08
CA ASN A 164 -4.11 16.80 -8.01
C ASN A 164 -4.98 15.62 -7.52
N ALA A 165 -4.43 14.41 -7.59
CA ALA A 165 -5.17 13.18 -7.32
C ALA A 165 -5.23 12.83 -5.82
N TYR A 166 -4.35 13.40 -4.99
CA TYR A 166 -4.36 13.20 -3.54
C TYR A 166 -5.10 14.32 -2.81
N HIS A 167 -6.04 13.95 -1.93
CA HIS A 167 -6.89 14.85 -1.17
C HIS A 167 -6.43 14.89 0.30
N SER A 168 -5.70 15.93 0.68
CA SER A 168 -5.07 16.07 2.01
C SER A 168 -6.04 16.22 3.17
N HIS A 169 -7.31 16.52 2.92
CA HIS A 169 -8.34 16.63 3.96
C HIS A 169 -8.92 15.26 4.34
N THR A 170 -8.86 14.28 3.43
CA THR A 170 -9.43 12.95 3.64
C THR A 170 -8.36 11.86 3.69
N GLY A 171 -7.13 12.13 3.25
CA GLY A 171 -6.07 11.14 3.13
C GLY A 171 -6.24 10.21 1.92
N THR A 172 -7.06 10.61 0.96
CA THR A 172 -7.51 9.75 -0.15
C THR A 172 -6.87 10.16 -1.46
N PHE A 173 -6.25 9.20 -2.13
CA PHE A 173 -5.89 9.30 -3.54
C PHE A 173 -7.06 8.79 -4.39
N ILE A 174 -7.44 9.50 -5.44
CA ILE A 174 -8.43 9.04 -6.43
C ILE A 174 -7.71 8.91 -7.77
N ALA A 175 -7.68 7.72 -8.35
CA ALA A 175 -6.95 7.48 -9.58
C ALA A 175 -7.56 8.30 -10.73
N PRO A 176 -6.83 9.27 -11.30
CA PRO A 176 -7.36 10.07 -12.41
C PRO A 176 -7.42 9.27 -13.71
N ARG A 177 -6.69 8.15 -13.81
CA ARG A 177 -6.62 7.24 -14.95
C ARG A 177 -6.39 5.81 -14.49
N SER A 178 -6.89 4.83 -15.23
CA SER A 178 -6.58 3.42 -14.98
C SER A 178 -5.11 3.14 -15.30
N GLY A 179 -4.42 2.39 -14.43
CA GLY A 179 -3.03 2.03 -14.66
C GLY A 179 -2.36 1.40 -13.45
N LEU A 180 -1.06 1.13 -13.60
CA LEU A 180 -0.22 0.69 -12.49
C LEU A 180 0.20 1.89 -11.63
N TYR A 181 0.00 1.76 -10.33
CA TYR A 181 0.43 2.73 -9.33
C TYR A 181 1.38 2.08 -8.33
N VAL A 182 2.36 2.84 -7.88
CA VAL A 182 3.26 2.45 -6.79
C VAL A 182 2.91 3.30 -5.57
N PHE A 183 2.43 2.65 -4.52
CA PHE A 183 2.19 3.28 -3.23
C PHE A 183 3.31 2.88 -2.28
N THR A 184 3.99 3.86 -1.68
CA THR A 184 4.95 3.63 -0.60
C THR A 184 4.59 4.53 0.57
N TRP A 185 4.53 3.97 1.77
CA TRP A 185 4.27 4.73 2.99
C TRP A 185 5.15 4.23 4.12
N THR A 186 5.56 5.17 4.98
CA THR A 186 6.41 4.89 6.14
C THR A 186 5.73 5.45 7.38
N ILE A 187 5.64 4.64 8.43
CA ILE A 187 5.07 5.03 9.72
C ILE A 187 6.15 4.91 10.78
N ARG A 188 6.37 6.00 11.51
CA ARG A 188 7.16 6.01 12.74
C ARG A 188 6.23 5.81 13.93
N LEU A 189 6.64 4.94 14.85
CA LEU A 189 5.96 4.69 16.11
C LEU A 189 6.93 4.82 17.28
N TYR A 190 6.42 5.37 18.38
CA TYR A 190 7.15 5.52 19.63
C TYR A 190 6.41 4.83 20.77
N GLY A 191 7.14 4.09 21.62
CA GLY A 191 6.61 3.45 22.82
C GLY A 191 6.17 2.01 22.62
N THR A 192 5.26 1.53 23.46
CA THR A 192 4.82 0.12 23.52
C THR A 192 3.59 -0.20 22.67
N PHE A 193 3.12 0.76 21.90
CA PHE A 193 1.94 0.55 21.07
C PHE A 193 2.34 -0.24 19.82
N HIS A 194 1.63 -1.34 19.57
CA HIS A 194 1.72 -2.05 18.31
C HIS A 194 0.69 -1.49 17.34
N HIS A 195 1.06 -1.36 16.09
CA HIS A 195 0.14 -0.94 15.05
C HIS A 195 0.38 -1.72 13.77
N SER A 196 -0.72 -2.09 13.12
CA SER A 196 -0.73 -2.40 11.69
C SER A 196 -1.24 -1.20 10.92
N THR A 197 -0.74 -1.02 9.70
CA THR A 197 -1.37 -0.13 8.72
C THR A 197 -1.66 -0.88 7.45
N GLU A 198 -2.80 -0.55 6.84
CA GLU A 198 -3.36 -1.20 5.68
C GLU A 198 -3.40 -0.18 4.54
N LEU A 199 -2.86 -0.55 3.39
CA LEU A 199 -3.16 0.10 2.12
C LEU A 199 -4.45 -0.50 1.57
N LEU A 200 -5.43 0.35 1.32
CA LEU A 200 -6.66 -0.02 0.64
C LEU A 200 -6.68 0.54 -0.77
N VAL A 201 -7.25 -0.24 -1.69
CA VAL A 201 -7.62 0.18 -3.04
C VAL A 201 -9.05 -0.28 -3.31
N ASN A 202 -9.96 0.66 -3.55
CA ASN A 202 -11.39 0.41 -3.73
C ASN A 202 -11.94 -0.55 -2.65
N ASN A 203 -11.73 -0.18 -1.38
CA ASN A 203 -12.07 -0.94 -0.17
C ASN A 203 -11.39 -2.31 0.03
N ASN A 204 -10.51 -2.76 -0.87
CA ASN A 204 -9.78 -4.01 -0.71
C ASN A 204 -8.42 -3.76 -0.06
N VAL A 205 -8.05 -4.56 0.94
CA VAL A 205 -6.73 -4.50 1.57
C VAL A 205 -5.68 -5.12 0.63
N VAL A 206 -4.78 -4.28 0.12
CA VAL A 206 -3.73 -4.67 -0.84
C VAL A 206 -2.45 -5.08 -0.12
N ASN A 207 -2.07 -4.33 0.91
CA ASN A 207 -0.86 -4.59 1.68
C ASN A 207 -1.04 -4.16 3.15
N VAL A 208 -0.40 -4.88 4.06
CA VAL A 208 -0.44 -4.65 5.50
C VAL A 208 0.98 -4.69 6.03
N ILE A 209 1.38 -3.65 6.77
CA ILE A 209 2.64 -3.61 7.51
C ILE A 209 2.38 -3.56 9.00
N TYR A 210 3.26 -4.18 9.78
CA TYR A 210 3.16 -4.27 11.24
C TYR A 210 4.43 -3.74 11.90
N LEU A 211 4.24 -3.06 13.03
CA LEU A 211 5.33 -2.70 13.92
C LEU A 211 4.86 -2.78 15.38
N HIS A 212 5.64 -3.48 16.20
CA HIS A 212 5.58 -3.46 17.65
C HIS A 212 6.99 -3.15 18.17
N PRO A 213 7.29 -1.87 18.47
CA PRO A 213 8.59 -1.49 19.02
C PRO A 213 8.70 -1.89 20.49
N ALA A 214 9.92 -2.07 20.98
CA ALA A 214 10.15 -2.27 22.40
C ALA A 214 9.97 -0.96 23.19
N GLN A 215 9.84 -1.08 24.51
CA GLN A 215 9.77 0.08 25.42
C GLN A 215 10.92 1.06 25.14
N THR A 216 10.59 2.35 25.02
CA THR A 216 11.54 3.46 24.78
C THR A 216 12.28 3.47 23.43
N ILE A 217 11.92 2.59 22.50
CA ILE A 217 12.51 2.55 21.15
C ILE A 217 11.59 3.26 20.15
N ASP A 218 12.19 4.13 19.33
CA ASP A 218 11.57 4.63 18.11
C ASP A 218 11.68 3.57 17.02
N GLY A 219 10.54 3.04 16.57
CA GLY A 219 10.45 2.12 15.44
C GLY A 219 9.94 2.82 14.19
N SER A 220 10.35 2.34 13.03
CA SER A 220 9.79 2.76 11.74
C SER A 220 9.55 1.54 10.87
N VAL A 221 8.46 1.53 10.12
CA VAL A 221 8.14 0.47 9.17
C VAL A 221 7.67 1.07 7.85
N THR A 222 8.10 0.48 6.74
CA THR A 222 7.76 0.92 5.38
C THR A 222 7.01 -0.17 4.65
N GLY A 223 5.91 0.21 4.01
CA GLY A 223 5.15 -0.62 3.09
C GLY A 223 5.27 -0.09 1.67
N THR A 224 5.44 -0.99 0.71
CA THR A 224 5.35 -0.68 -0.71
C THR A 224 4.42 -1.68 -1.37
N ALA A 225 3.56 -1.21 -2.28
CA ALA A 225 2.73 -2.05 -3.12
C ALA A 225 2.72 -1.50 -4.55
N VAL A 226 2.80 -2.40 -5.51
CA VAL A 226 2.57 -2.11 -6.93
C VAL A 226 1.25 -2.76 -7.30
N VAL A 227 0.28 -1.97 -7.75
CA VAL A 227 -1.08 -2.44 -7.95
C VAL A 227 -1.74 -1.71 -9.11
N HIS A 228 -2.56 -2.42 -9.87
CA HIS A 228 -3.42 -1.78 -10.86
C HIS A 228 -4.61 -1.12 -10.15
N VAL A 229 -4.87 0.15 -10.48
CA VAL A 229 -6.00 0.93 -9.95
C VAL A 229 -6.81 1.43 -11.12
N ASN A 230 -8.14 1.24 -11.11
CA ASN A 230 -8.99 1.76 -12.18
C ASN A 230 -9.22 3.25 -11.99
N GLN A 231 -9.50 3.96 -13.09
CA GLN A 231 -9.92 5.35 -13.02
C GLN A 231 -11.13 5.51 -12.09
N GLY A 232 -11.04 6.44 -11.16
CA GLY A 232 -12.08 6.71 -10.16
C GLY A 232 -12.02 5.82 -8.92
N ASP A 233 -11.24 4.73 -8.91
CA ASP A 233 -10.99 3.96 -7.69
C ASP A 233 -10.18 4.81 -6.70
N ASP A 234 -10.48 4.66 -5.42
CA ASP A 234 -9.78 5.34 -4.34
C ASP A 234 -8.71 4.47 -3.70
N ALA A 235 -7.68 5.11 -3.17
CA ALA A 235 -6.63 4.47 -2.38
C ALA A 235 -6.29 5.32 -1.16
N PHE A 236 -6.15 4.69 -0.01
CA PHE A 236 -5.79 5.36 1.24
C PHE A 236 -5.09 4.40 2.20
N ILE A 237 -4.38 4.96 3.17
CA ILE A 237 -3.79 4.20 4.27
C ILE A 237 -4.70 4.35 5.49
N ARG A 238 -4.93 3.26 6.22
CA ARG A 238 -5.60 3.31 7.52
C ARG A 238 -4.87 2.47 8.56
N THR A 239 -5.19 2.67 9.83
CA THR A 239 -4.83 1.74 10.90
C THR A 239 -5.56 0.41 10.71
N GLY A 240 -4.85 -0.70 10.83
CA GLY A 240 -5.44 -2.02 10.66
C GLY A 240 -6.07 -2.58 11.92
N THR A 241 -6.75 -3.72 11.80
CA THR A 241 -7.16 -4.54 12.94
C THR A 241 -6.25 -5.77 13.09
N VAL A 242 -6.14 -6.30 14.31
CA VAL A 242 -5.36 -7.51 14.58
C VAL A 242 -5.98 -8.77 13.91
N ASN A 243 -7.22 -8.68 13.44
CA ASN A 243 -7.97 -9.78 12.81
C ASN A 243 -8.64 -9.32 11.49
N GLY A 244 -7.88 -9.27 10.40
CA GLY A 244 -8.40 -8.88 9.08
C GLY A 244 -8.50 -10.06 8.11
N GLU A 245 -9.73 -10.48 7.79
CA GLU A 245 -10.01 -11.36 6.65
C GLU A 245 -9.85 -10.63 5.31
N ARG A 246 -9.52 -11.40 4.27
CA ARG A 246 -9.07 -10.96 2.94
C ARG A 246 -10.26 -10.84 1.98
N LEU A 247 -10.26 -9.79 1.15
CA LEU A 247 -10.95 -9.79 -0.15
C LEU A 247 -9.93 -9.50 -1.25
N LEU A 248 -9.97 -10.35 -2.28
CA LEU A 248 -9.05 -10.41 -3.41
C LEU A 248 -9.43 -9.37 -4.47
N VAL A 249 -8.48 -8.55 -4.89
CA VAL A 249 -8.60 -7.72 -6.10
C VAL A 249 -8.40 -8.61 -7.33
N GLN A 250 -9.28 -8.48 -8.32
CA GLN A 250 -9.16 -9.18 -9.61
C GLN A 250 -8.22 -8.43 -10.56
N PRO A 251 -7.46 -9.13 -11.41
CA PRO A 251 -6.58 -8.49 -12.38
C PRO A 251 -7.38 -7.81 -13.50
N THR A 252 -7.08 -6.53 -13.74
CA THR A 252 -7.57 -5.78 -14.91
C THR A 252 -6.45 -5.63 -15.93
N THR A 253 -6.82 -5.56 -17.21
CA THR A 253 -5.91 -5.47 -18.36
C THR A 253 -5.11 -4.17 -18.36
N VAL A 254 -3.80 -4.29 -18.18
CA VAL A 254 -2.82 -3.19 -18.24
C VAL A 254 -2.19 -3.16 -19.65
N PRO A 255 -1.78 -2.00 -20.20
CA PRO A 255 -1.07 -1.92 -21.48
C PRO A 255 0.12 -2.89 -21.58
N LEU A 256 0.28 -3.49 -22.77
CA LEU A 256 1.18 -4.62 -23.07
C LEU A 256 2.67 -4.37 -22.76
N GLU A 257 3.08 -3.11 -22.63
CA GLU A 257 4.48 -2.71 -22.44
C GLU A 257 4.88 -2.48 -20.99
N SER A 258 3.96 -2.51 -20.03
CA SER A 258 4.34 -2.35 -18.61
C SER A 258 4.82 -3.67 -18.03
N VAL A 259 5.89 -3.63 -17.22
CA VAL A 259 6.37 -4.81 -16.48
C VAL A 259 6.40 -4.46 -15.01
N ALA A 260 5.60 -5.17 -14.23
CA ALA A 260 5.54 -4.95 -12.79
C ALA A 260 4.98 -6.17 -12.06
N PHE A 261 5.48 -6.41 -10.85
CA PHE A 261 4.91 -7.41 -9.96
C PHE A 261 4.91 -6.94 -8.51
N TYR A 262 4.02 -7.53 -7.74
CA TYR A 262 3.95 -7.42 -6.29
C TYR A 262 3.45 -8.74 -5.73
N ALA A 263 4.23 -9.33 -4.81
CA ALA A 263 3.93 -10.59 -4.17
C ALA A 263 4.32 -10.56 -2.68
N TYR A 264 3.71 -11.44 -1.88
CA TYR A 264 4.04 -11.63 -0.47
C TYR A 264 3.96 -13.09 -0.06
N PHE A 265 4.54 -13.45 1.09
CA PHE A 265 4.39 -14.80 1.64
C PHE A 265 2.98 -15.04 2.19
N SER A 266 2.33 -16.13 1.81
CA SER A 266 1.01 -16.51 2.35
C SER A 266 1.02 -16.75 3.86
N SER A 267 2.12 -17.30 4.37
CA SER A 267 2.36 -17.63 5.78
C SER A 267 3.81 -17.36 6.22
N ASN A 268 4.11 -17.60 7.50
CA ASN A 268 5.49 -17.64 7.98
C ASN A 268 6.33 -18.62 7.16
N THR A 269 7.57 -18.25 6.85
CA THR A 269 8.46 -19.02 5.98
C THR A 269 9.73 -19.39 6.75
N PRO A 270 10.04 -20.68 6.93
CA PRO A 270 11.32 -21.12 7.46
C PRO A 270 12.47 -20.66 6.56
N ALA A 271 13.44 -19.96 7.13
CA ALA A 271 14.50 -19.29 6.36
C ALA A 271 15.88 -19.38 7.03
N SER A 272 16.09 -20.41 7.86
CA SER A 272 17.34 -20.62 8.61
C SER A 272 18.46 -21.28 7.80
N ILE A 273 18.23 -21.57 6.51
CA ILE A 273 19.25 -22.12 5.61
C ILE A 273 19.88 -20.96 4.85
N ASP A 274 21.21 -20.89 4.79
CA ASP A 274 21.93 -19.88 4.02
C ASP A 274 21.68 -20.05 2.51
N HIS A 275 21.59 -18.94 1.79
CA HIS A 275 21.33 -18.89 0.34
C HIS A 275 20.02 -19.56 -0.10
N HIS A 276 19.03 -19.68 0.79
CA HIS A 276 17.69 -20.16 0.49
C HIS A 276 16.90 -19.10 -0.28
N ILE A 277 16.46 -19.43 -1.49
CA ILE A 277 15.64 -18.56 -2.33
C ILE A 277 14.27 -18.34 -1.66
N LEU A 278 13.89 -17.08 -1.53
CA LEU A 278 12.64 -16.66 -0.91
C LEU A 278 11.51 -16.64 -1.95
N THR A 279 10.62 -17.63 -1.89
CA THR A 279 9.50 -17.79 -2.83
C THR A 279 8.25 -17.06 -2.33
N PHE A 280 8.07 -15.79 -2.68
CA PHE A 280 6.85 -15.03 -2.36
C PHE A 280 5.69 -15.55 -3.21
N ASP A 281 4.84 -16.38 -2.61
CA ASP A 281 3.89 -17.27 -3.29
C ASP A 281 2.53 -16.62 -3.56
N THR A 282 2.15 -15.60 -2.82
CA THR A 282 0.89 -14.87 -3.04
C THR A 282 1.11 -13.66 -3.94
N VAL A 283 0.72 -13.79 -5.21
CA VAL A 283 0.86 -12.74 -6.23
C VAL A 283 -0.38 -11.85 -6.27
N ILE A 284 -0.17 -10.54 -6.21
CA ILE A 284 -1.21 -9.51 -6.30
C ILE A 284 -1.16 -8.79 -7.64
N THR A 285 0.03 -8.55 -8.16
CA THR A 285 0.25 -7.96 -9.48
C THR A 285 1.37 -8.72 -10.17
N ASN A 286 1.22 -8.99 -11.47
CA ASN A 286 2.21 -9.65 -12.31
C ASN A 286 2.05 -9.27 -13.79
N VAL A 287 2.03 -7.96 -14.05
CA VAL A 287 1.93 -7.44 -15.41
C VAL A 287 3.21 -7.77 -16.17
N GLY A 288 3.05 -8.33 -17.37
CA GLY A 288 4.14 -8.92 -18.15
C GLY A 288 4.46 -10.37 -17.77
N ASN A 289 3.80 -10.94 -16.76
CA ASN A 289 3.99 -12.33 -16.31
C ASN A 289 5.46 -12.71 -16.05
N ALA A 290 6.26 -11.73 -15.62
CA ALA A 290 7.70 -11.85 -15.48
C ALA A 290 8.13 -12.43 -14.11
N TYR A 291 7.24 -12.41 -13.11
CA TYR A 291 7.51 -13.02 -11.81
C TYR A 291 6.92 -14.44 -11.73
N HIS A 292 7.75 -15.40 -11.33
CA HIS A 292 7.45 -16.81 -11.20
C HIS A 292 7.39 -17.20 -9.71
N PRO A 293 6.19 -17.20 -9.08
CA PRO A 293 6.06 -17.33 -7.62
C PRO A 293 6.56 -18.66 -7.06
N HIS A 294 6.42 -19.76 -7.80
CA HIS A 294 6.92 -21.07 -7.39
C HIS A 294 8.44 -21.16 -7.32
N MET A 295 9.15 -20.24 -7.99
CA MET A 295 10.61 -20.17 -8.01
C MET A 295 11.14 -18.95 -7.25
N GLY A 296 10.28 -18.02 -6.79
CA GLY A 296 10.71 -16.76 -6.18
C GLY A 296 11.52 -15.87 -7.14
N THR A 297 11.37 -16.05 -8.44
CA THR A 297 12.27 -15.51 -9.46
C THR A 297 11.51 -14.61 -10.42
N PHE A 298 12.04 -13.41 -10.66
CA PHE A 298 11.65 -12.55 -11.75
C PHE A 298 12.60 -12.76 -12.92
N ILE A 299 12.09 -12.92 -14.15
CA ILE A 299 12.91 -13.01 -15.36
C ILE A 299 12.63 -11.76 -16.20
N ALA A 300 13.66 -10.95 -16.44
CA ALA A 300 13.49 -9.69 -17.15
C ALA A 300 13.03 -9.93 -18.60
N PRO A 301 11.81 -9.49 -18.99
CA PRO A 301 11.31 -9.73 -20.33
C PRO A 301 11.99 -8.84 -21.37
N ARG A 302 12.64 -7.75 -20.95
CA ARG A 302 13.39 -6.79 -21.77
C ARG A 302 14.54 -6.19 -20.95
N SER A 303 15.62 -5.77 -21.61
CA SER A 303 16.68 -5.02 -20.96
C SER A 303 16.20 -3.62 -20.57
N GLY A 304 16.57 -3.14 -19.39
CA GLY A 304 16.21 -1.78 -18.96
C GLY A 304 16.50 -1.52 -17.49
N LEU A 305 16.11 -0.33 -17.02
CA LEU A 305 16.17 0.03 -15.60
C LEU A 305 14.95 -0.52 -14.87
N TYR A 306 15.21 -1.24 -13.79
CA TYR A 306 14.18 -1.77 -12.91
C TYR A 306 14.38 -1.25 -11.49
N VAL A 307 13.26 -1.10 -10.78
CA VAL A 307 13.27 -0.94 -9.32
C VAL A 307 12.83 -2.26 -8.71
N PHE A 308 13.60 -2.74 -7.74
CA PHE A 308 13.22 -3.87 -6.90
C PHE A 308 13.21 -3.44 -5.44
N THR A 309 12.18 -3.84 -4.71
CA THR A 309 12.09 -3.60 -3.28
C THR A 309 11.51 -4.82 -2.58
N TRP A 310 12.09 -5.19 -1.45
CA TRP A 310 11.63 -6.30 -0.64
C TRP A 310 11.64 -5.94 0.83
N THR A 311 10.65 -6.45 1.55
CA THR A 311 10.46 -6.24 2.98
C THR A 311 10.41 -7.59 3.68
N ILE A 312 11.23 -7.76 4.72
CA ILE A 312 11.16 -8.92 5.61
C ILE A 312 10.75 -8.47 7.01
N ARG A 313 9.76 -9.15 7.57
CA ARG A 313 9.27 -8.96 8.94
C ARG A 313 9.84 -10.05 9.84
N LEU A 314 10.45 -9.63 10.94
CA LEU A 314 11.07 -10.51 11.93
C LEU A 314 10.54 -10.19 13.32
N TYR A 315 10.52 -11.20 14.17
CA TYR A 315 10.06 -11.10 15.55
C TYR A 315 10.97 -11.91 16.47
N GLY A 316 11.19 -11.39 17.68
CA GLY A 316 11.89 -12.11 18.74
C GLY A 316 13.38 -12.26 18.45
N ASN A 317 13.92 -13.46 18.67
CA ASN A 317 15.31 -13.80 18.39
C ASN A 317 15.62 -14.10 16.91
N ASN A 318 14.62 -13.95 16.02
CA ASN A 318 14.85 -14.23 14.60
C ASN A 318 15.64 -13.08 13.97
N TYR A 319 16.71 -13.40 13.24
CA TYR A 319 17.51 -12.42 12.51
C TYR A 319 17.86 -12.97 11.13
N HIS A 320 17.87 -12.12 10.11
CA HIS A 320 18.21 -12.55 8.76
C HIS A 320 19.02 -11.47 8.05
N SER A 321 20.03 -11.91 7.31
CA SER A 321 20.55 -11.22 6.14
C SER A 321 19.71 -11.64 4.93
N THR A 322 19.36 -10.72 4.04
CA THR A 322 18.77 -11.07 2.74
C THR A 322 19.48 -10.34 1.63
N GLU A 323 19.63 -11.03 0.52
CA GLU A 323 20.39 -10.61 -0.64
C GLU A 323 19.47 -10.50 -1.84
N LEU A 324 19.54 -9.39 -2.56
CA LEU A 324 18.99 -9.27 -3.91
C LEU A 324 20.05 -9.68 -4.91
N LEU A 325 19.70 -10.60 -5.81
CA LEU A 325 20.58 -11.10 -6.86
C LEU A 325 20.07 -10.67 -8.23
N VAL A 326 21.00 -10.40 -9.15
CA VAL A 326 20.76 -10.27 -10.59
C VAL A 326 21.77 -11.17 -11.32
N ASP A 327 21.31 -12.16 -12.09
CA ASP A 327 22.15 -13.15 -12.76
C ASP A 327 23.21 -13.74 -11.82
N ASN A 328 22.75 -14.27 -10.67
CA ASN A 328 23.57 -14.78 -9.56
C ASN A 328 24.55 -13.80 -8.89
N ASN A 329 24.62 -12.53 -9.30
CA ASN A 329 25.46 -11.52 -8.65
C ASN A 329 24.68 -10.81 -7.54
N ILE A 330 25.26 -10.73 -6.34
CA ILE A 330 24.67 -9.99 -5.21
C ILE A 330 24.74 -8.49 -5.52
N VAL A 331 23.58 -7.86 -5.63
CA VAL A 331 23.43 -6.43 -5.92
C VAL A 331 23.25 -5.60 -4.66
N ASN A 332 22.52 -6.14 -3.69
CA ASN A 332 22.22 -5.44 -2.44
C ASN A 332 21.99 -6.47 -1.33
N VAL A 333 22.32 -6.09 -0.09
CA VAL A 333 22.21 -6.90 1.11
C VAL A 333 21.59 -6.06 2.23
N ILE A 334 20.57 -6.59 2.90
CA ILE A 334 20.00 -6.00 4.11
C ILE A 334 20.08 -6.99 5.25
N TYR A 335 20.35 -6.51 6.46
CA TYR A 335 20.35 -7.32 7.67
C TYR A 335 19.41 -6.70 8.70
N PHE A 336 18.64 -7.54 9.39
CA PHE A 336 17.81 -7.11 10.49
C PHE A 336 17.81 -8.12 11.63
N ASN A 337 17.97 -7.60 12.85
CA ASN A 337 17.87 -8.32 14.10
C ASN A 337 17.03 -7.47 15.08
N PRO A 338 15.79 -7.87 15.37
CA PRO A 338 14.86 -7.12 16.21
C PRO A 338 15.14 -7.27 17.72
N LEU A 339 16.09 -8.11 18.16
CA LEU A 339 16.48 -8.22 19.58
C LEU A 339 15.31 -8.51 20.55
N ASP A 340 14.71 -9.70 20.42
CA ASP A 340 13.77 -10.36 21.35
C ASP A 340 12.41 -9.70 21.64
N HIS A 341 12.34 -8.38 21.66
CA HIS A 341 11.15 -7.63 22.10
C HIS A 341 10.55 -6.75 21.00
N ILE A 342 11.10 -6.79 19.79
CA ILE A 342 10.58 -6.04 18.64
C ILE A 342 9.95 -7.02 17.66
N ASP A 343 8.76 -6.67 17.17
CA ASP A 343 8.22 -7.21 15.93
C ASP A 343 8.31 -6.09 14.89
N GLY A 344 9.25 -6.22 13.97
CA GLY A 344 9.64 -5.15 13.07
C GLY A 344 9.94 -5.68 11.68
N SER A 345 10.19 -4.76 10.76
CA SER A 345 10.57 -5.11 9.39
C SER A 345 11.72 -4.25 8.90
N VAL A 346 12.48 -4.78 7.97
CA VAL A 346 13.48 -4.03 7.19
C VAL A 346 13.11 -4.11 5.71
N THR A 347 13.36 -3.02 4.98
CA THR A 347 13.10 -2.92 3.55
C THR A 347 14.38 -2.59 2.80
N GLY A 348 14.68 -3.37 1.77
CA GLY A 348 15.71 -3.06 0.78
C GLY A 348 15.09 -2.48 -0.49
N THR A 349 15.81 -1.59 -1.16
CA THR A 349 15.44 -1.06 -2.48
C THR A 349 16.69 -0.93 -3.34
N ALA A 350 16.60 -1.35 -4.60
CA ALA A 350 17.65 -1.18 -5.60
C ALA A 350 17.04 -0.66 -6.91
N VAL A 351 17.75 0.27 -7.55
CA VAL A 351 17.49 0.68 -8.94
C VAL A 351 18.67 0.19 -9.76
N ILE A 352 18.43 -0.75 -10.67
CA ILE A 352 19.50 -1.43 -11.40
C ILE A 352 19.09 -1.72 -12.84
N HIS A 353 20.07 -1.68 -13.74
CA HIS A 353 19.89 -2.17 -15.10
C HIS A 353 19.94 -3.69 -15.11
N VAL A 354 18.92 -4.33 -15.69
CA VAL A 354 18.82 -5.78 -15.83
C VAL A 354 18.72 -6.10 -17.31
N ASN A 355 19.45 -7.10 -17.81
CA ASN A 355 19.35 -7.49 -19.22
C ASN A 355 18.17 -8.44 -19.43
N GLN A 356 17.64 -8.46 -20.66
CA GLN A 356 16.63 -9.43 -21.05
C GLN A 356 17.11 -10.85 -20.78
N GLY A 357 16.29 -11.62 -20.07
CA GLY A 357 16.57 -13.00 -19.70
C GLY A 357 17.29 -13.19 -18.37
N ASP A 358 17.87 -12.13 -17.78
CA ASP A 358 18.51 -12.21 -16.47
C ASP A 358 17.44 -12.50 -15.40
N ASP A 359 17.83 -13.32 -14.42
CA ASP A 359 17.01 -13.63 -13.27
C ASP A 359 17.26 -12.63 -12.13
N VAL A 360 16.19 -12.29 -11.41
CA VAL A 360 16.23 -11.46 -10.22
C VAL A 360 15.49 -12.18 -9.10
N MET A 361 16.17 -12.39 -7.98
CA MET A 361 15.63 -13.14 -6.85
C MET A 361 16.11 -12.55 -5.54
N VAL A 362 15.36 -12.84 -4.47
CA VAL A 362 15.78 -12.58 -3.10
C VAL A 362 16.09 -13.91 -2.43
N ARG A 363 17.19 -13.99 -1.70
CA ARG A 363 17.53 -15.17 -0.88
C ARG A 363 18.02 -14.76 0.50
N THR A 364 18.11 -15.72 1.41
CA THR A 364 18.78 -15.54 2.71
C THR A 364 20.31 -15.42 2.50
N GLY A 365 20.96 -14.52 3.25
CA GLY A 365 22.40 -14.28 3.18
C GLY A 365 23.16 -15.14 4.18
N SER A 366 24.08 -14.54 4.94
CA SER A 366 24.56 -15.07 6.23
C SER A 366 24.94 -13.87 7.10
N PRO A 367 24.54 -13.79 8.39
CA PRO A 367 23.91 -14.84 9.20
C PRO A 367 22.37 -14.86 9.11
N ASN A 368 21.76 -16.03 9.38
CA ASN A 368 20.29 -16.21 9.43
C ASN A 368 19.85 -17.17 10.53
N PHE A 369 18.72 -16.86 11.17
CA PHE A 369 18.12 -17.70 12.19
C PHE A 369 16.62 -17.41 12.33
N GLY A 370 15.83 -18.48 12.25
CA GLY A 370 14.40 -18.47 12.53
C GLY A 370 13.52 -18.35 11.28
N ASP A 371 12.27 -17.97 11.50
CA ASP A 371 11.30 -17.76 10.42
C ASP A 371 11.22 -16.29 10.03
N ILE A 372 11.03 -16.05 8.74
CA ILE A 372 10.50 -14.79 8.24
C ILE A 372 8.99 -14.79 8.43
N LYS A 373 8.46 -13.73 9.04
CA LYS A 373 7.06 -13.64 9.44
C LYS A 373 6.18 -13.06 8.33
N SER A 374 5.01 -13.66 8.11
CA SER A 374 3.99 -13.12 7.21
C SER A 374 2.63 -13.70 7.55
N TYR A 375 1.70 -12.84 7.96
CA TYR A 375 0.33 -13.21 8.32
C TYR A 375 -0.57 -11.95 8.24
N PRO A 376 -1.91 -12.04 8.40
CA PRO A 376 -2.81 -10.94 8.04
C PRO A 376 -2.53 -9.58 8.66
N ASN A 377 -1.92 -9.53 9.84
CA ASN A 377 -1.60 -8.26 10.50
C ASN A 377 -0.30 -7.60 10.00
N GLY A 378 0.50 -8.26 9.16
CA GLY A 378 1.73 -7.73 8.57
C GLY A 378 2.43 -8.73 7.66
N ARG A 379 2.76 -8.31 6.44
CA ARG A 379 3.30 -9.16 5.38
C ARG A 379 4.78 -8.89 5.13
N SER A 380 5.51 -9.95 4.78
CA SER A 380 6.81 -9.84 4.11
C SER A 380 6.59 -9.95 2.60
N SER A 381 7.16 -9.04 1.82
CA SER A 381 6.80 -8.83 0.42
C SER A 381 7.99 -8.57 -0.49
N PHE A 382 7.78 -8.78 -1.78
CA PHE A 382 8.71 -8.45 -2.86
C PHE A 382 7.95 -7.81 -4.02
N ALA A 383 8.48 -6.71 -4.51
CA ALA A 383 7.90 -5.95 -5.62
C ALA A 383 9.00 -5.53 -6.59
N GLY A 384 8.63 -5.38 -7.85
CA GLY A 384 9.50 -4.75 -8.83
C GLY A 384 8.74 -4.24 -10.04
N TRP A 385 9.31 -3.23 -10.70
CA TRP A 385 8.74 -2.62 -11.90
C TRP A 385 9.80 -2.01 -12.80
N SER A 386 9.54 -1.98 -14.10
CA SER A 386 10.40 -1.28 -15.07
C SER A 386 10.19 0.24 -14.96
N LEU A 387 11.29 1.00 -14.94
CA LEU A 387 11.28 2.41 -15.29
C LEU A 387 11.33 2.48 -16.82
N MET A 388 10.39 3.22 -17.42
CA MET A 388 10.18 3.32 -18.87
C MET A 388 11.47 3.43 -19.69
#